data_AF-A0A841DIF9-F1
#
_entry.id   AF-A0A841DIF9-F1
#
_cell.length_a   1.000
_cell.length_b   1.000
_cell.length_c   1.000
_cell.angle_alpha   90.00
_cell.angle_beta   90.00
_cell.angle_gamma   90.00
#
_symmetry.space_group_name_H-M   'P 1'
#
loop_
_entity.id
_entity.type
_entity.pdbx_description
1 polymer ?
#
loop_
_entity_poly.entity_id
_entity_poly.type
_entity_poly.pdbx_seq_one_letter_code
_entity_poly.pdbx_strand_id
1 'polypeptide(L)'
;MHSIPASAARIPQLDRLNATPGTQVVFYDPTGCQYGLPTYPWKWAPKNLKTRRQLATLGLRPGGQAPVAQILWRKGGRVAYLYDITRALPKRTPTSRQLAALGKAQCARRTQRDAT
;
A
#
# COMPACT_ATOMS: atom_id res chain seq x y z
N MET A 1 -20.85 -17.11 -19.12
CA MET A 1 -20.18 -18.25 -18.49
C MET A 1 -18.69 -18.11 -18.74
N HIS A 2 -17.93 -17.48 -17.83
CA HIS A 2 -16.48 -17.37 -17.97
C HIS A 2 -15.83 -18.43 -17.08
N SER A 3 -15.35 -19.49 -17.71
CA SER A 3 -14.59 -20.58 -17.07
C SER A 3 -13.32 -20.03 -16.44
N ILE A 4 -13.18 -20.22 -15.13
CA ILE A 4 -11.92 -20.04 -14.40
C ILE A 4 -11.14 -21.35 -14.59
N PRO A 5 -9.96 -21.35 -15.24
CA PRO A 5 -9.22 -22.58 -15.43
C PRO A 5 -8.63 -23.07 -14.09
N ALA A 6 -8.39 -24.38 -14.07
CA ALA A 6 -8.19 -25.21 -12.91
C ALA A 6 -6.89 -24.94 -12.11
N SER A 7 -6.99 -25.33 -10.83
CA SER A 7 -5.90 -25.75 -9.96
C SER A 7 -5.03 -24.66 -9.31
N ALA A 8 -5.62 -23.98 -8.32
CA ALA A 8 -4.89 -23.72 -7.09
C ALA A 8 -5.35 -24.80 -6.09
N ALA A 9 -4.43 -25.64 -5.62
CA ALA A 9 -4.70 -26.62 -4.58
C ALA A 9 -5.58 -26.00 -3.49
N ARG A 10 -6.64 -26.70 -3.08
CA ARG A 10 -7.52 -26.27 -1.99
C ARG A 10 -6.69 -26.24 -0.70
N ILE A 11 -6.09 -25.09 -0.35
CA ILE A 11 -5.28 -24.94 0.86
C ILE A 11 -6.24 -24.81 2.05
N PRO A 12 -6.37 -25.81 2.95
CA PRO A 12 -7.36 -25.77 4.03
C PRO A 12 -7.13 -24.61 5.01
N GLN A 13 -5.89 -24.14 5.11
CA GLN A 13 -5.50 -22.97 5.89
C GLN A 13 -6.08 -21.65 5.33
N LEU A 14 -6.41 -21.60 4.02
CA LEU A 14 -7.05 -20.48 3.34
C LEU A 14 -8.58 -20.45 3.56
N ASP A 15 -9.22 -21.58 3.83
CA ASP A 15 -10.68 -21.66 4.04
C ASP A 15 -11.12 -20.95 5.32
N ARG A 16 -10.29 -20.96 6.38
CA ARG A 16 -10.50 -20.13 7.59
C ARG A 16 -10.49 -18.63 7.30
N LEU A 17 -9.91 -18.20 6.17
CA LEU A 17 -9.70 -16.78 5.86
C LEU A 17 -10.89 -16.19 5.10
N ASN A 18 -11.62 -17.04 4.36
CA ASN A 18 -12.89 -16.69 3.74
C ASN A 18 -14.01 -16.46 4.76
N ALA A 19 -13.86 -16.97 5.99
CA ALA A 19 -14.81 -16.79 7.09
C ALA A 19 -14.78 -15.39 7.73
N THR A 20 -13.80 -14.53 7.40
CA THR A 20 -13.70 -13.16 7.90
C THR A 20 -14.40 -12.18 6.95
N PRO A 21 -15.41 -11.40 7.39
CA PRO A 21 -16.06 -10.40 6.54
C PRO A 21 -15.06 -9.41 5.94
N GLY A 22 -14.99 -9.37 4.60
CA GLY A 22 -14.12 -8.45 3.86
C GLY A 22 -12.72 -8.96 3.50
N THR A 23 -12.34 -10.17 3.92
CA THR A 23 -11.09 -10.84 3.50
C THR A 23 -11.40 -11.74 2.32
N GLN A 24 -11.11 -11.28 1.09
CA GLN A 24 -11.28 -12.10 -0.11
C GLN A 24 -9.97 -12.82 -0.40
N VAL A 25 -9.92 -14.10 -0.06
CA VAL A 25 -8.75 -14.98 -0.24
C VAL A 25 -8.36 -15.16 -1.70
N VAL A 26 -9.25 -14.82 -2.63
CA VAL A 26 -9.03 -14.79 -4.08
C VAL A 26 -7.76 -14.03 -4.48
N PHE A 27 -7.31 -13.07 -3.66
CA PHE A 27 -6.12 -12.25 -3.95
C PHE A 27 -4.82 -12.79 -3.34
N TYR A 28 -4.80 -13.98 -2.73
CA TYR A 28 -3.58 -14.53 -2.17
C TYR A 28 -2.68 -15.10 -3.27
N ASP A 29 -1.66 -14.34 -3.65
CA ASP A 29 -0.63 -14.69 -4.63
C ASP A 29 0.76 -14.29 -4.07
N PRO A 30 1.34 -15.08 -3.15
CA PRO A 30 2.60 -14.72 -2.50
C PRO A 30 3.80 -14.73 -3.45
N THR A 31 3.70 -15.40 -4.60
CA THR A 31 4.77 -15.47 -5.62
C THR A 31 4.69 -14.30 -6.61
N GLY A 32 3.52 -13.67 -6.74
CA GLY A 32 3.29 -12.58 -7.70
C GLY A 32 3.10 -13.07 -9.13
N CYS A 33 2.83 -14.36 -9.34
CA CYS A 33 2.71 -14.94 -10.68
C CYS A 33 1.47 -14.44 -11.42
N GLN A 34 0.41 -14.07 -10.70
CA GLN A 34 -0.86 -13.65 -11.26
C GLN A 34 -0.95 -12.13 -11.38
N TYR A 35 -0.41 -11.40 -10.40
CA TYR A 35 -0.57 -9.94 -10.29
C TYR A 35 0.72 -9.14 -10.47
N GLY A 36 1.83 -9.81 -10.82
CA GLY A 36 3.16 -9.20 -11.06
C GLY A 36 3.92 -8.82 -9.79
N LEU A 37 3.23 -8.69 -8.65
CA LEU A 37 3.82 -8.51 -7.33
C LEU A 37 3.18 -9.49 -6.34
N PRO A 38 3.92 -9.94 -5.31
CA PRO A 38 3.34 -10.63 -4.18
C PRO A 38 2.10 -9.90 -3.67
N THR A 39 0.95 -10.56 -3.74
CA THR A 39 -0.35 -9.99 -3.43
C THR A 39 -0.95 -10.70 -2.24
N TYR A 40 -1.37 -9.91 -1.26
CA TYR A 40 -1.98 -10.40 -0.04
C TYR A 40 -3.42 -9.91 0.06
N PRO A 41 -4.34 -10.69 0.64
CA PRO A 41 -5.66 -10.19 0.97
C PRO A 41 -5.59 -9.15 2.10
N TRP A 42 -6.69 -8.43 2.32
CA TRP A 42 -6.76 -7.42 3.36
C TRP A 42 -6.36 -7.98 4.74
N LYS A 43 -5.49 -7.26 5.47
CA LYS A 43 -4.91 -7.64 6.79
C LYS A 43 -3.96 -8.85 6.81
N TRP A 44 -3.56 -9.38 5.64
CA TRP A 44 -2.69 -10.56 5.53
C TRP A 44 -1.23 -10.28 5.17
N ALA A 45 -0.85 -9.01 5.09
CA ALA A 45 0.51 -8.64 4.76
C ALA A 45 1.50 -9.07 5.87
N PRO A 46 2.68 -9.61 5.50
CA PRO A 46 3.78 -9.87 6.43
C PRO A 46 4.16 -8.66 7.28
N LYS A 47 4.58 -8.89 8.53
CA LYS A 47 4.82 -7.80 9.51
C LYS A 47 5.92 -6.82 9.09
N ASN A 48 6.93 -7.31 8.37
CA ASN A 48 8.04 -6.53 7.81
C ASN A 48 7.61 -5.63 6.63
N LEU A 49 6.39 -5.79 6.12
CA LEU A 49 5.85 -5.00 5.04
C LEU A 49 4.85 -3.97 5.57
N LYS A 50 5.02 -2.71 5.15
CA LYS A 50 4.17 -1.58 5.56
C LYS A 50 3.74 -0.75 4.38
N THR A 51 2.54 -0.18 4.47
CA THR A 51 2.07 0.84 3.53
C THR A 51 2.82 2.16 3.73
N ARG A 52 2.84 3.03 2.71
CA ARG A 52 3.43 4.39 2.83
C ARG A 52 2.87 5.16 4.02
N ARG A 53 1.56 5.05 4.29
CA ARG A 53 0.91 5.73 5.42
C ARG A 53 1.41 5.19 6.76
N GLN A 54 1.54 3.87 6.89
CA GLN A 54 2.09 3.24 8.11
C GLN A 54 3.55 3.63 8.33
N LEU A 55 4.38 3.68 7.28
CA LEU A 55 5.74 4.19 7.39
C LEU A 55 5.77 5.65 7.84
N ALA A 56 4.90 6.50 7.29
CA ALA A 56 4.83 7.91 7.68
C ALA A 56 4.46 8.10 9.15
N THR A 57 3.56 7.28 9.70
CA THR A 57 3.24 7.25 11.14
C THR A 57 4.44 6.89 12.00
N LEU A 58 5.35 6.06 11.48
CA LEU A 58 6.61 5.69 12.13
C LEU A 58 7.74 6.69 11.90
N GLY A 59 7.49 7.85 11.26
CA GLY A 59 8.54 8.80 10.90
C GLY A 59 9.47 8.32 9.79
N LEU A 60 9.07 7.30 9.03
CA LEU A 60 9.84 6.67 7.97
C LEU A 60 9.30 7.03 6.57
N ARG A 61 10.16 6.86 5.57
CA ARG A 61 9.84 6.91 4.14
C ARG A 61 10.34 5.63 3.46
N PRO A 62 9.76 5.22 2.32
CA PRO A 62 10.20 4.04 1.58
C PRO A 62 11.68 4.02 1.14
N GLY A 63 12.39 5.15 1.23
CA GLY A 63 13.81 5.19 0.88
C GLY A 63 14.11 5.19 -0.62
N GLY A 64 13.10 5.31 -1.48
CA GLY A 64 13.25 5.22 -2.95
C GLY A 64 13.03 3.82 -3.51
N GLN A 65 12.70 2.84 -2.65
CA GLN A 65 12.35 1.50 -3.10
C GLN A 65 11.03 1.49 -3.89
N ALA A 66 10.96 0.65 -4.92
CA ALA A 66 9.70 0.29 -5.57
C ALA A 66 8.82 -0.55 -4.61
N PRO A 67 7.49 -0.61 -4.83
CA PRO A 67 6.63 -1.54 -4.10
C PRO A 67 7.16 -2.99 -4.21
N VAL A 68 7.26 -3.68 -3.08
CA VAL A 68 7.71 -5.09 -3.03
C VAL A 68 6.55 -6.07 -2.97
N ALA A 69 5.37 -5.59 -2.61
CA ALA A 69 4.14 -6.34 -2.55
C ALA A 69 2.93 -5.40 -2.60
N GLN A 70 1.74 -5.97 -2.69
CA GLN A 70 0.49 -5.21 -2.66
C GLN A 70 -0.60 -5.94 -1.88
N ILE A 71 -1.62 -5.17 -1.49
CA ILE A 71 -2.86 -5.70 -0.95
C ILE A 71 -3.98 -5.36 -1.92
N LEU A 72 -4.76 -6.35 -2.34
CA LEU A 72 -5.96 -6.17 -3.15
C LEU A 72 -7.22 -6.48 -2.34
N TRP A 73 -8.25 -5.65 -2.47
CA TRP A 73 -9.56 -5.89 -1.87
C TRP A 73 -10.69 -5.22 -2.66
N ARG A 74 -11.94 -5.47 -2.27
CA ARG A 74 -13.16 -5.05 -3.00
C ARG A 74 -13.10 -5.46 -4.48
N LYS A 75 -12.96 -6.76 -4.74
CA LYS A 75 -12.89 -7.32 -6.10
C LYS A 75 -11.80 -6.66 -6.98
N GLY A 76 -10.66 -6.28 -6.38
CA GLY A 76 -9.56 -5.62 -7.08
C GLY A 76 -9.73 -4.11 -7.29
N GLY A 77 -10.86 -3.52 -6.89
CA GLY A 77 -11.10 -2.07 -7.03
C GLY A 77 -10.27 -1.21 -6.08
N ARG A 78 -9.54 -1.81 -5.13
CA ARG A 78 -8.64 -1.09 -4.23
C ARG A 78 -7.31 -1.82 -4.07
N VAL A 79 -6.24 -1.01 -4.08
CA VAL A 79 -4.85 -1.46 -3.99
C VAL A 79 -4.15 -0.68 -2.88
N ALA A 80 -3.32 -1.38 -2.09
CA ALA A 80 -2.37 -0.75 -1.19
C ALA A 80 -0.98 -1.33 -1.41
N TYR A 81 -0.05 -0.48 -1.85
CA TYR A 81 1.34 -0.88 -2.03
C TYR A 81 2.08 -1.02 -0.72
N LEU A 82 2.89 -2.06 -0.63
CA LEU A 82 3.69 -2.44 0.52
C LEU A 82 5.18 -2.24 0.24
N TYR A 83 5.87 -1.85 1.29
CA TYR A 83 7.28 -1.47 1.30
C TYR A 83 7.97 -2.18 2.44
N ASP A 84 9.24 -2.55 2.24
CA ASP A 84 10.03 -3.18 3.29
C ASP A 84 10.43 -2.13 4.34
N ILE A 85 10.12 -2.41 5.61
CA ILE A 85 10.49 -1.55 6.73
C ILE A 85 12.00 -1.55 6.99
N THR A 86 12.70 -2.65 6.71
CA THR A 86 14.15 -2.80 6.95
C THR A 86 14.98 -1.89 6.04
N ARG A 87 14.44 -1.56 4.86
CA ARG A 87 15.03 -0.64 3.88
C ARG A 87 14.46 0.77 3.95
N ALA A 88 13.52 1.01 4.87
CA ALA A 88 12.95 2.32 5.04
C ALA A 88 13.98 3.28 5.66
N LEU A 89 13.88 4.55 5.27
CA LEU A 89 14.77 5.59 5.76
C LEU A 89 13.99 6.59 6.60
N PRO A 90 14.63 7.30 7.54
CA PRO A 90 13.99 8.41 8.23
C PRO A 90 13.41 9.43 7.23
N LYS A 91 12.24 9.97 7.58
CA LYS A 91 11.63 11.06 6.84
C LYS A 91 12.54 12.29 6.90
N ARG A 92 12.70 12.97 5.76
CA ARG A 92 13.51 14.20 5.70
C ARG A 92 12.84 15.30 6.53
N THR A 93 13.58 15.88 7.44
CA THR A 93 13.15 17.08 8.18
C THR A 93 13.49 18.32 7.35
N PRO A 94 12.51 19.14 6.96
CA PRO A 94 12.78 20.38 6.25
C PRO A 94 13.47 21.38 7.17
N THR A 95 14.34 22.22 6.59
CA THR A 95 14.95 23.35 7.29
C THR A 95 13.93 24.47 7.54
N SER A 96 14.20 25.36 8.49
CA SER A 96 13.37 26.53 8.77
C SER A 96 13.13 27.40 7.53
N ARG A 97 14.17 27.62 6.72
CA ARG A 97 14.07 28.37 5.44
C ARG A 97 13.14 27.68 4.45
N GLN A 98 13.20 26.36 4.32
CA GLN A 98 12.31 25.60 3.46
C GLN A 98 10.85 25.69 3.94
N LEU A 99 10.61 25.62 5.24
CA LEU A 99 9.28 25.80 5.83
C LEU A 99 8.71 27.19 5.55
N ALA A 100 9.53 28.24 5.71
CA ALA A 100 9.13 29.62 5.40
C ALA A 100 8.77 29.78 3.91
N ALA A 101 9.55 29.19 3.00
CA ALA A 101 9.27 29.21 1.57
C ALA A 101 7.95 28.49 1.23
N LEU A 102 7.70 27.33 1.85
CA LEU A 102 6.43 26.59 1.69
C LEU A 102 5.24 27.41 2.19
N GLY A 103 5.38 28.10 3.33
CA GLY A 103 4.34 28.99 3.86
C GLY A 103 3.98 30.11 2.88
N LYS A 104 5.00 30.80 2.31
CA LYS A 104 4.80 31.82 1.27
C LYS A 104 4.07 31.26 0.04
N ALA A 105 4.50 30.09 -0.45
CA ALA A 105 3.87 29.44 -1.61
C ALA A 105 2.41 29.00 -1.34
N GLN A 106 2.10 28.55 -0.12
CA GLN A 106 0.74 28.21 0.27
C GLN A 106 -0.17 29.43 0.36
N CYS A 107 0.33 30.55 0.88
CA CYS A 107 -0.39 31.82 0.93
C CYS A 107 -0.77 32.30 -0.47
N ALA A 108 0.21 32.38 -1.37
CA ALA A 108 -0.01 32.81 -2.75
C ALA A 108 -1.04 31.93 -3.50
N ARG A 109 -1.01 30.60 -3.28
CA ARG A 109 -2.00 29.70 -3.89
C ARG A 109 -3.43 29.91 -3.39
N ARG A 110 -3.61 30.32 -2.13
CA ARG A 110 -4.94 30.58 -1.56
C ARG A 110 -5.50 31.88 -2.13
N THR A 111 -4.73 32.95 -2.11
CA THR A 111 -5.16 34.26 -2.65
C THR A 111 -5.53 34.19 -4.13
N GLN A 112 -4.81 33.39 -4.93
CA GLN A 112 -5.14 33.18 -6.35
C GLN A 112 -6.46 32.43 -6.55
N ARG A 113 -6.78 31.47 -5.67
CA ARG A 113 -8.04 30.73 -5.74
C ARG A 113 -9.25 31.59 -5.37
N ASP A 114 -9.07 32.48 -4.39
CA ASP A 114 -10.15 33.33 -3.88
C ASP A 114 -10.45 34.53 -4.81
N ALA A 115 -9.56 34.82 -5.76
CA ALA A 115 -9.70 35.88 -6.75
C ALA A 115 -10.40 35.43 -8.07
N THR A 116 -10.88 34.18 -8.13
CA THR A 116 -11.63 33.60 -9.26
C THR A 116 -13.06 33.30 -8.83
#